data_AF-A0A9D9BQ56-F1
#
_entry.id   AF-A0A9D9BQ56-F1
#
_cell.length_a   1.000
_cell.length_b   1.000
_cell.length_c   1.000
_cell.angle_alpha   90.00
_cell.angle_beta   90.00
_cell.angle_gamma   90.00
#
_symmetry.space_group_name_H-M   'P 1'
#
loop_
_entity.id
_entity.type
_entity.pdbx_description
1 polymer ?
#
loop_
_entity_poly.entity_id
_entity_poly.type
_entity_poly.pdbx_seq_one_letter_code
_entity_poly.pdbx_strand_id
1 'polypeptide(L)'
;MNNPISIADAKAWTKKWQDDNPNHAKAFSISIDDLLACISQLGLTITKNANGIYESDDANAKIRAYMGIDVNNLSEGFGEKLVYVATVLDNGSYKDVVEDGSYPASGIRRNGSGAFDFTNPCPNYCDKNSSLYH
;
A
#
# COMPACT_ATOMS: atom_id res chain seq x y z
N MET A 1 -16.51 5.14 -2.05
CA MET A 1 -16.15 6.44 -2.67
C MET A 1 -14.96 6.20 -3.57
N ASN A 2 -15.07 6.50 -4.86
CA ASN A 2 -13.94 6.49 -5.78
C ASN A 2 -13.41 7.93 -5.86
N ASN A 3 -12.14 8.14 -5.53
CA ASN A 3 -11.50 9.46 -5.56
C ASN A 3 -10.41 9.51 -6.64
N PRO A 4 -10.74 9.35 -7.93
CA PRO A 4 -9.76 9.48 -9.00
C PRO A 4 -9.26 10.92 -9.09
N ILE A 5 -7.95 11.08 -9.30
CA ILE A 5 -7.31 12.38 -9.60
C ILE A 5 -7.15 12.55 -11.11
N SER A 6 -6.98 13.79 -11.58
CA SER A 6 -6.69 14.02 -13.01
C SER A 6 -5.27 13.56 -13.36
N ILE A 7 -5.06 13.14 -14.62
CA ILE A 7 -3.72 12.79 -15.09
C ILE A 7 -2.77 13.99 -15.10
N ALA A 8 -3.29 15.21 -15.22
CA ALA A 8 -2.50 16.43 -15.16
C ALA A 8 -1.95 16.65 -13.73
N ASP A 9 -2.81 16.50 -12.72
CA ASP A 9 -2.40 16.61 -11.32
C ASP A 9 -1.42 15.49 -10.94
N ALA A 10 -1.72 14.25 -11.35
CA ALA A 10 -0.84 13.11 -11.11
C ALA A 10 0.58 13.39 -11.63
N LYS A 11 0.72 13.85 -12.88
CA LYS A 11 2.00 14.23 -13.48
C LYS A 11 2.69 15.37 -12.75
N ALA A 12 1.95 16.42 -12.39
CA ALA A 12 2.50 17.56 -11.69
C ALA A 12 3.08 17.17 -10.33
N TRP A 13 2.36 16.33 -9.57
CA TRP A 13 2.77 15.88 -8.25
C TRP A 13 3.95 14.91 -8.32
N THR A 14 3.91 13.92 -9.22
CA THR A 14 5.03 12.97 -9.39
C THR A 14 6.28 13.66 -9.88
N LYS A 15 6.16 14.62 -10.81
CA LYS A 15 7.31 15.41 -11.25
C LYS A 15 7.92 16.21 -10.10
N LYS A 16 7.10 16.91 -9.32
CA LYS A 16 7.60 17.71 -8.18
C LYS A 16 8.35 16.85 -7.18
N TRP A 17 7.81 15.68 -6.83
CA TRP A 17 8.49 14.73 -5.95
C TRP A 17 9.86 14.29 -6.51
N GLN A 18 9.90 13.89 -7.79
CA GLN A 18 11.10 13.37 -8.43
C GLN A 18 12.18 14.45 -8.65
N ASP A 19 11.77 15.69 -8.92
CA ASP A 19 12.69 16.84 -9.01
C ASP A 19 13.33 17.16 -7.65
N ASP A 20 12.55 17.12 -6.57
CA ASP A 20 13.04 17.43 -5.21
C ASP A 20 13.85 16.28 -4.59
N ASN A 21 13.57 15.03 -4.98
CA ASN A 21 14.10 13.83 -4.36
C ASN A 21 14.79 12.91 -5.39
N PRO A 22 15.86 13.37 -6.05
CA PRO A 22 16.46 12.69 -7.21
C PRO A 22 17.04 11.30 -6.89
N ASN A 23 17.41 11.06 -5.63
CA ASN A 23 18.03 9.81 -5.17
C ASN A 23 17.06 8.88 -4.43
N HIS A 24 15.80 9.28 -4.30
CA HIS A 24 14.77 8.52 -3.59
C HIS A 24 13.93 7.67 -4.56
N ALA A 25 13.12 6.76 -4.01
CA ALA A 25 12.21 5.97 -4.80
C ALA A 25 11.21 6.87 -5.53
N LYS A 26 11.09 6.67 -6.84
CA LYS A 26 10.15 7.43 -7.69
C LYS A 26 8.73 6.86 -7.62
N ALA A 27 8.64 5.56 -7.39
CA ALA A 27 7.42 4.80 -7.16
C ALA A 27 7.76 3.40 -6.62
N PHE A 28 6.74 2.68 -6.19
CA PHE A 28 6.83 1.29 -5.75
C PHE A 28 5.96 0.41 -6.63
N SER A 29 6.53 -0.68 -7.12
CA SER A 29 5.76 -1.73 -7.79
C SER A 29 5.20 -2.68 -6.74
N ILE A 30 3.86 -2.75 -6.64
CA ILE A 30 3.12 -3.48 -5.61
C ILE A 30 2.54 -4.75 -6.25
N SER A 31 2.84 -5.91 -5.68
CA SER A 31 2.26 -7.19 -6.10
C SER A 31 0.77 -7.26 -5.79
N ILE A 32 -0.04 -7.67 -6.76
CA ILE A 32 -1.47 -7.90 -6.56
C ILE A 32 -1.70 -9.07 -5.59
N ASP A 33 -0.90 -10.12 -5.70
CA ASP A 33 -1.04 -11.30 -4.83
C ASP A 33 -0.74 -10.96 -3.36
N ASP A 34 0.29 -10.14 -3.12
CA ASP A 34 0.59 -9.67 -1.77
C ASP A 34 -0.55 -8.77 -1.25
N LEU A 35 -1.17 -7.97 -2.13
CA LEU A 35 -2.24 -7.05 -1.76
C LEU A 35 -3.47 -7.83 -1.34
N LEU A 36 -3.81 -8.85 -2.11
CA LEU A 36 -4.86 -9.81 -1.79
C LEU A 36 -4.55 -10.57 -0.50
N ALA A 37 -3.28 -10.97 -0.28
CA ALA A 37 -2.87 -11.63 0.96
C ALA A 37 -3.03 -10.71 2.18
N CYS A 38 -2.70 -9.43 2.08
CA CYS A 38 -2.92 -8.44 3.12
C CYS A 38 -4.42 -8.24 3.40
N ILE A 39 -5.24 -8.09 2.35
CA ILE A 39 -6.70 -7.99 2.46
C ILE A 39 -7.31 -9.24 3.12
N SER A 40 -6.81 -10.43 2.78
CA SER A 40 -7.33 -11.71 3.30
C SER A 40 -7.26 -11.81 4.83
N GLN A 41 -6.34 -11.08 5.47
CA GLN A 41 -6.24 -11.06 6.92
C GLN A 41 -7.52 -10.54 7.58
N LEU A 42 -8.19 -9.58 6.93
CA LEU A 42 -9.40 -8.94 7.44
C LEU A 42 -10.65 -9.84 7.40
N GLY A 43 -10.58 -11.02 6.77
CA GLY A 43 -11.70 -11.96 6.69
C GLY A 43 -12.90 -11.42 5.89
N LEU A 44 -12.66 -10.44 5.01
CA LEU A 44 -13.70 -9.76 4.24
C LEU A 44 -14.21 -10.64 3.10
N THR A 45 -15.48 -10.44 2.78
CA THR A 45 -16.04 -10.91 1.51
C THR A 45 -15.84 -9.83 0.46
N ILE A 46 -15.02 -10.12 -0.55
CA ILE A 46 -14.91 -9.26 -1.74
C ILE A 46 -15.86 -9.79 -2.80
N THR A 47 -16.83 -8.95 -3.20
CA THR A 47 -17.81 -9.28 -4.24
C THR A 47 -17.66 -8.35 -5.43
N LYS A 48 -18.19 -8.74 -6.58
CA LYS A 48 -18.23 -7.92 -7.79
C LYS A 48 -19.66 -7.45 -8.01
N ASN A 49 -19.88 -6.14 -8.02
CA ASN A 49 -21.22 -5.58 -8.23
C ASN A 49 -21.65 -5.71 -9.71
N ALA A 50 -22.89 -5.33 -10.01
CA ALA A 50 -23.46 -5.43 -11.37
C ALA A 50 -22.68 -4.60 -12.43
N ASN A 51 -21.96 -3.57 -12.00
CA ASN A 51 -21.13 -2.73 -12.87
C ASN A 51 -19.70 -3.27 -13.02
N GLY A 52 -19.41 -4.42 -12.42
CA GLY A 52 -18.11 -5.07 -12.49
C GLY A 52 -17.05 -4.49 -11.56
N ILE A 53 -17.43 -3.71 -10.56
CA ILE A 53 -16.53 -3.12 -9.56
C ILE A 53 -16.45 -4.05 -8.35
N TYR A 54 -15.25 -4.24 -7.81
CA TYR A 54 -15.05 -5.00 -6.58
C TYR A 54 -15.38 -4.17 -5.34
N GLU A 55 -16.11 -4.75 -4.39
CA GLU A 55 -16.57 -4.12 -3.15
C GLU A 55 -16.35 -5.08 -1.97
N SER A 56 -15.91 -4.55 -0.83
CA SER A 56 -15.87 -5.28 0.45
C SER A 56 -17.21 -5.17 1.18
N ASP A 57 -17.53 -6.19 1.97
CA ASP A 57 -18.68 -6.22 2.87
C ASP A 57 -18.51 -5.34 4.14
N ASP A 58 -17.28 -4.90 4.43
CA ASP A 58 -17.00 -3.88 5.44
C ASP A 58 -16.51 -2.57 4.79
N ALA A 59 -17.30 -1.51 4.93
CA ALA A 59 -16.95 -0.17 4.45
C ALA A 59 -15.88 0.53 5.31
N ASN A 60 -15.59 0.00 6.50
CA ASN A 60 -14.54 0.48 7.38
C ASN A 60 -13.21 -0.26 7.15
N ALA A 61 -13.20 -1.37 6.41
CA ALA A 61 -11.96 -2.04 6.06
C ALA A 61 -11.01 -1.07 5.34
N LYS A 62 -9.81 -0.94 5.87
CA LYS A 62 -8.77 -0.07 5.32
C LYS A 62 -7.43 -0.77 5.37
N ILE A 63 -6.55 -0.39 4.45
CA ILE A 63 -5.14 -0.74 4.50
C ILE A 63 -4.38 0.55 4.79
N ARG A 64 -3.42 0.48 5.72
CA ARG A 64 -2.51 1.58 6.00
C ARG A 64 -1.16 1.26 5.37
N ALA A 65 -0.57 2.25 4.72
CA ALA A 65 0.78 2.18 4.19
C ALA A 65 1.72 3.02 5.08
N TYR A 66 2.86 2.45 5.41
CA TYR A 66 3.96 3.08 6.15
C TYR A 66 5.16 3.22 5.23
N MET A 67 5.87 4.34 5.37
CA MET A 67 7.20 4.50 4.79
C MET A 67 8.24 3.96 5.75
N GLY A 68 9.18 3.18 5.24
CA GLY A 68 10.33 2.65 6.00
C GLY A 68 11.62 2.79 5.21
N ILE A 69 12.74 2.47 5.85
CA ILE A 69 14.05 2.38 5.20
C ILE A 69 14.69 1.06 5.63
N ASP A 70 15.03 0.22 4.66
CA ASP A 70 15.92 -0.92 4.89
C ASP A 70 17.38 -0.41 4.90
N VAL A 71 17.88 -0.22 6.12
CA VAL A 71 19.24 0.29 6.37
C VAL A 71 20.34 -0.64 5.84
N ASN A 72 20.01 -1.89 5.50
CA ASN A 72 20.97 -2.85 4.97
C ASN A 72 21.09 -2.79 3.44
N ASN A 73 20.16 -2.12 2.74
CA ASN A 73 20.20 -1.98 1.29
C ASN A 73 19.81 -0.55 0.85
N LEU A 74 20.74 0.39 1.00
CA LEU A 74 20.53 1.79 0.60
C LEU A 74 20.74 2.05 -0.90
N SER A 75 21.21 1.07 -1.67
CA SER A 75 21.47 1.23 -3.10
C SER A 75 20.22 1.27 -3.98
N GLU A 76 19.10 0.73 -3.50
CA GLU A 76 17.85 0.62 -4.25
C GLU A 76 16.84 1.66 -3.77
N GLY A 77 16.73 2.80 -4.46
CA GLY A 77 15.80 3.86 -4.06
C GLY A 77 16.06 4.36 -2.64
N PHE A 78 17.33 4.47 -2.24
CA PHE A 78 17.77 4.83 -0.89
C PHE A 78 17.31 3.87 0.21
N GLY A 79 17.00 2.62 -0.15
CA GLY A 79 16.49 1.60 0.75
C GLY A 79 15.06 1.86 1.19
N GLU A 80 14.34 2.78 0.55
CA GLU A 80 12.98 3.11 0.93
C GLU A 80 12.03 1.93 0.73
N LYS A 81 11.15 1.76 1.70
CA LYS A 81 10.16 0.70 1.80
C LYS A 81 8.77 1.29 1.95
N LEU A 82 7.79 0.62 1.37
CA LEU A 82 6.37 0.86 1.49
C LEU A 82 5.75 -0.39 2.10
N VAL A 83 5.51 -0.31 3.40
CA VAL A 83 5.02 -1.43 4.21
C VAL A 83 3.52 -1.27 4.39
N TYR A 84 2.74 -2.29 4.06
CA TYR A 84 1.29 -2.24 4.22
C TYR A 84 0.85 -3.12 5.37
N VAL A 85 -0.19 -2.66 6.06
CA VAL A 85 -0.87 -3.37 7.13
C VAL A 85 -2.38 -3.26 6.94
N ALA A 86 -3.08 -4.35 7.18
CA ALA A 86 -4.52 -4.34 7.31
C ALA A 86 -4.93 -3.54 8.56
N THR A 87 -6.06 -2.84 8.52
CA THR A 87 -6.56 -2.08 9.67
C THR A 87 -8.04 -2.33 9.91
N VAL A 88 -8.42 -2.26 11.18
CA VAL A 88 -9.79 -2.47 11.65
C VAL A 88 -10.24 -1.34 12.54
N LEU A 89 -11.51 -0.96 12.40
CA LEU A 89 -12.11 0.06 13.24
C LEU A 89 -12.42 -0.54 14.61
N ASP A 90 -11.76 -0.03 15.66
CA ASP A 90 -12.03 -0.38 17.05
C ASP A 90 -12.21 0.89 17.87
N ASN A 91 -13.36 1.02 18.54
CA ASN A 91 -13.71 2.18 19.36
C ASN A 91 -13.48 3.54 18.66
N GLY A 92 -13.79 3.63 17.36
CA GLY A 92 -13.67 4.85 16.57
C GLY A 92 -12.26 5.14 16.03
N SER A 93 -11.27 4.27 16.28
CA SER A 93 -9.92 4.39 15.76
C SER A 93 -9.55 3.20 14.89
N TYR A 94 -8.81 3.44 13.80
CA TYR A 94 -8.28 2.37 12.96
C TYR A 94 -7.01 1.80 13.59
N LYS A 95 -7.09 0.55 14.03
CA LYS A 95 -5.98 -0.20 14.62
C LYS A 95 -5.37 -1.14 13.59
N ASP A 96 -4.05 -1.26 13.63
CA ASP A 96 -3.30 -2.09 12.70
C ASP A 96 -3.35 -3.57 13.12
N VAL A 97 -3.51 -4.44 12.13
CA VAL A 97 -3.43 -5.90 12.28
C VAL A 97 -1.97 -6.32 12.08
N VAL A 98 -1.17 -6.14 13.13
CA VAL A 98 0.26 -6.46 13.15
C VAL A 98 0.65 -7.15 14.45
N GLU A 99 1.83 -7.77 14.43
CA GLU A 99 2.51 -8.24 15.64
C GLU A 99 2.77 -7.12 16.62
N ASP A 100 2.58 -7.43 17.90
CA ASP A 100 2.65 -6.49 19.03
C ASP A 100 1.72 -5.26 18.94
N GLY A 101 0.76 -5.27 18.02
CA GLY A 101 -0.26 -4.23 17.87
C GLY A 101 -1.42 -4.34 18.86
N SER A 102 -2.17 -3.25 19.06
CA SER A 102 -3.32 -3.17 19.99
C SER A 102 -4.61 -3.84 19.49
N TYR A 103 -4.46 -4.90 18.70
CA TYR A 103 -5.47 -5.62 17.92
C TYR A 103 -6.78 -5.94 18.69
N PRO A 104 -7.98 -5.72 18.11
CA PRO A 104 -9.25 -6.07 18.75
C PRO A 104 -9.51 -7.58 18.75
N ALA A 105 -10.12 -8.12 19.81
CA ALA A 105 -10.36 -9.54 19.93
C ALA A 105 -11.52 -10.05 19.02
N SER A 106 -11.14 -10.89 18.04
CA SER A 106 -11.82 -12.06 17.44
C SER A 106 -12.03 -11.99 15.91
N GLY A 107 -11.64 -13.08 15.23
CA GLY A 107 -11.96 -13.37 13.82
C GLY A 107 -10.88 -13.10 12.76
N ILE A 108 -9.86 -12.30 13.05
CA ILE A 108 -8.85 -11.88 12.04
C ILE A 108 -7.61 -12.74 12.21
N ARG A 109 -7.13 -13.31 11.11
CA ARG A 109 -5.96 -14.20 11.09
C ARG A 109 -4.78 -13.46 10.47
N ARG A 110 -3.77 -13.19 11.30
CA ARG A 110 -2.52 -12.58 10.87
C ARG A 110 -1.65 -13.60 10.11
N ASN A 111 -1.06 -13.21 8.99
CA ASN A 111 0.00 -13.96 8.33
C ASN A 111 1.36 -13.36 8.71
N GLY A 112 2.29 -14.16 9.23
CA GLY A 112 3.58 -13.67 9.73
C GLY A 112 3.41 -12.57 10.80
N SER A 113 4.11 -11.45 10.60
CA SER A 113 4.01 -10.25 11.45
C SER A 113 2.78 -9.38 11.15
N GLY A 114 2.00 -9.68 10.10
CA GLY A 114 0.91 -8.83 9.63
C GLY A 114 1.36 -7.60 8.83
N ALA A 115 2.67 -7.31 8.84
CA ALA A 115 3.29 -6.31 7.99
C ALA A 115 3.86 -6.98 6.74
N PHE A 116 3.63 -6.36 5.59
CA PHE A 116 4.10 -6.85 4.30
C PHE A 116 4.97 -5.78 3.66
N ASP A 117 6.14 -6.18 3.17
CA ASP A 117 6.95 -5.35 2.29
C ASP A 117 6.43 -5.50 0.86
N PHE A 118 5.88 -4.42 0.32
CA PHE A 118 5.31 -4.39 -1.02
C PHE A 118 6.25 -3.77 -2.05
N THR A 119 7.55 -3.70 -1.77
CA THR A 119 8.47 -2.91 -2.57
C THR A 119 9.35 -3.68 -3.52
N ASN A 120 9.25 -3.27 -4.77
CA ASN A 120 10.37 -3.17 -5.69
C ASN A 120 10.50 -1.69 -6.10
N PRO A 121 11.49 -0.93 -5.58
CA PRO A 121 11.58 0.51 -5.81
C PRO A 121 11.98 0.84 -7.26
N CYS A 122 11.39 1.88 -7.83
CA CYS A 122 11.87 2.47 -9.09
C CYS A 122 13.20 3.21 -8.86
N PRO A 123 14.16 3.21 -9.81
CA PRO A 123 14.01 2.89 -11.23
C PRO A 123 14.41 1.46 -11.67
N ASN A 124 14.85 0.59 -10.75
CA ASN A 124 15.36 -0.73 -11.12
C ASN A 124 14.27 -1.67 -11.67
N TYR A 125 13.01 -1.45 -11.27
CA TYR A 125 11.91 -2.37 -11.55
C TYR A 125 10.72 -1.72 -12.27
N CYS A 126 10.85 -0.47 -12.71
CA CYS A 126 9.72 0.31 -13.22
C CYS A 126 9.85 0.67 -14.70
N ASP A 127 8.68 0.84 -15.34
CA ASP A 127 8.59 1.27 -16.73
C ASP A 127 9.05 2.72 -16.90
N LYS A 128 10.23 2.88 -17.52
CA LYS A 128 10.83 4.18 -17.84
C LYS A 128 10.03 4.95 -18.90
N ASN A 129 9.11 4.31 -19.63
CA ASN A 129 8.26 4.96 -20.62
C ASN A 129 6.93 5.47 -20.04
N SER A 130 6.68 5.26 -18.74
CA SER A 130 5.48 5.75 -18.07
C SER A 130 5.41 7.29 -18.11
N SER A 131 4.22 7.83 -18.34
CA SER A 131 4.01 9.28 -18.33
C SER A 131 4.13 9.95 -16.95
N LEU A 132 4.28 9.12 -15.90
CA LEU A 132 4.52 9.53 -14.50
C LEU A 132 6.00 9.39 -14.10
N TYR A 133 6.86 8.90 -15.00
CA TYR A 133 8.30 8.82 -14.80
C TYR A 133 8.96 10.08 -15.40
N HIS A 134 9.68 10.84 -14.58
CA HIS A 134 10.30 12.12 -14.93
C HIS A 134 11.80 12.14 -14.63
#